data_AF-A0A9D8F4W3-F1
#
_entry.id   AF-A0A9D8F4W3-F1
#
_cell.length_a   1.000
_cell.length_b   1.000
_cell.length_c   1.000
_cell.angle_alpha   90.00
_cell.angle_beta   90.00
_cell.angle_gamma   90.00
#
_symmetry.space_group_name_H-M   'P 1'
#
loop_
_entity.id
_entity.type
_entity.pdbx_description
1 polymer ?
#
loop_
_entity_poly.entity_id
_entity_poly.type
_entity_poly.pdbx_seq_one_letter_code
_entity_poly.pdbx_strand_id
1 'polypeptide(L)'
;MNSRKGPFTIKTRLQQRLMWVIVLAMTVPTLVFGGSLFVLIQKWSNQPQPLQALEMVMNCVPVVAIAYPILISCVFYVALQITDNIVGPVDRVVREIDARLYGGARGPIRIREKDALVPLVDRINQVLECAERRDGLGATPISIHVGVDSANEARSSAA
;
A
#
# COMPACT_ATOMS: atom_id res chain seq x y z
N MET A 1 -9.74 19.45 -28.93
CA MET A 1 -10.34 19.65 -27.60
C MET A 1 -9.60 18.80 -26.58
N ASN A 2 -8.87 19.44 -25.67
CA ASN A 2 -8.01 18.77 -24.68
C ASN A 2 -8.85 18.42 -23.45
N SER A 3 -9.46 17.22 -23.45
CA SER A 3 -10.25 16.74 -22.30
C SER A 3 -9.34 16.52 -21.11
N ARG A 4 -9.27 17.53 -20.23
CA ARG A 4 -8.65 17.45 -18.91
C ARG A 4 -9.40 16.39 -18.10
N LYS A 5 -8.87 15.16 -18.10
CA LYS A 5 -9.39 14.07 -17.25
C LYS A 5 -9.30 14.52 -15.80
N GLY A 6 -10.43 14.52 -15.10
CA GLY A 6 -10.53 15.00 -13.72
C GLY A 6 -9.59 14.23 -12.76
N PRO A 7 -9.22 14.84 -11.62
CA PRO A 7 -8.19 14.34 -10.71
C PRO A 7 -8.49 12.97 -10.07
N PHE A 8 -9.72 12.47 -10.20
CA PHE A 8 -10.17 11.20 -9.62
C PHE A 8 -10.30 10.06 -10.64
N THR A 9 -9.53 10.08 -11.73
CA THR A 9 -9.53 8.94 -12.65
C THR A 9 -8.69 7.80 -12.07
N ILE A 10 -9.34 6.84 -11.42
CA ILE A 10 -8.71 5.62 -10.90
C ILE A 10 -8.22 4.81 -12.10
N LYS A 11 -6.90 4.78 -12.32
CA LYS A 11 -6.30 4.11 -13.49
C LYS A 11 -5.93 2.66 -13.24
N THR A 12 -5.77 2.25 -11.98
CA THR A 12 -5.28 0.91 -11.63
C THR A 12 -6.19 0.21 -10.63
N ARG A 13 -6.37 -1.11 -10.80
CA ARG A 13 -7.11 -1.96 -9.85
C ARG A 13 -6.48 -1.95 -8.45
N LEU A 14 -5.16 -1.77 -8.38
CA LEU A 14 -4.41 -1.60 -7.13
C LEU A 14 -4.88 -0.35 -6.38
N GLN A 15 -4.93 0.79 -7.06
CA GLN A 15 -5.36 2.06 -6.47
C GLN A 15 -6.81 1.96 -5.98
N GLN A 16 -7.70 1.31 -6.72
CA GLN A 16 -9.08 1.10 -6.30
C GLN A 16 -9.18 0.27 -5.02
N ARG A 17 -8.44 -0.84 -4.93
CA ARG A 17 -8.41 -1.71 -3.74
C ARG A 17 -7.83 -0.97 -2.53
N LEU A 18 -6.72 -0.27 -2.71
CA LEU A 18 -6.09 0.51 -1.66
C LEU A 18 -7.04 1.61 -1.15
N MET A 19 -7.70 2.32 -2.05
CA MET A 19 -8.65 3.37 -1.70
C MET A 19 -9.83 2.82 -0.89
N TRP A 20 -10.39 1.67 -1.30
CA TRP A 20 -11.45 1.00 -0.54
C TRP A 20 -11.00 0.62 0.86
N VAL A 21 -9.78 0.11 1.01
CA VAL A 21 -9.25 -0.23 2.33
C VAL A 21 -9.08 1.01 3.19
N ILE A 22 -8.50 2.09 2.65
CA ILE A 22 -8.30 3.33 3.40
C ILE A 22 -9.65 3.89 3.85
N VAL A 23 -10.64 3.91 2.95
CA VAL A 23 -12.00 4.32 3.29
C VAL A 23 -12.55 3.44 4.41
N LEU A 24 -12.48 2.12 4.29
CA LEU A 24 -12.98 1.20 5.31
C LEU A 24 -12.26 1.38 6.65
N ALA A 25 -10.93 1.50 6.62
CA ALA A 25 -10.07 1.67 7.79
C ALA A 25 -10.29 3.01 8.51
N MET A 26 -10.81 4.03 7.83
CA MET A 26 -11.19 5.30 8.44
C MET A 26 -12.66 5.27 8.89
N THR A 27 -13.57 4.87 8.01
CA THR A 27 -15.02 4.90 8.26
C THR A 27 -15.44 3.99 9.41
N VAL A 28 -14.88 2.78 9.51
CA VAL A 28 -15.24 1.83 10.58
C VAL A 28 -14.91 2.37 11.97
N PRO A 29 -13.66 2.78 12.30
CA PRO A 29 -13.37 3.36 13.59
C PRO A 29 -14.12 4.66 13.86
N THR A 30 -14.31 5.52 12.85
CA THR A 30 -15.09 6.75 13.02
C THR A 30 -16.56 6.45 13.37
N LEU A 31 -17.18 5.45 12.74
CA LEU A 31 -18.54 5.05 13.08
C LEU A 31 -18.64 4.42 14.48
N VAL A 32 -17.68 3.57 14.84
CA VAL A 32 -17.65 2.94 16.18
C VAL A 32 -17.45 4.01 17.26
N PHE A 33 -16.52 4.93 17.07
CA PHE A 33 -16.23 6.00 18.02
C PHE A 33 -17.35 7.05 18.08
N GLY A 34 -17.86 7.47 16.92
CA GLY A 34 -18.98 8.41 16.84
C GLY A 34 -20.26 7.82 17.45
N GLY A 35 -20.55 6.55 17.16
CA GLY A 35 -21.67 5.83 17.74
C GLY A 35 -21.55 5.65 19.25
N SER A 36 -20.37 5.31 19.76
CA SER A 36 -20.15 5.17 21.20
C SER A 36 -20.32 6.50 21.94
N LEU A 37 -19.78 7.60 21.39
CA LEU A 37 -19.97 8.95 21.93
C LEU A 37 -21.45 9.37 21.89
N PHE A 38 -22.14 9.10 20.79
CA PHE A 38 -23.56 9.44 20.66
C PHE A 38 -24.41 8.78 21.76
N VAL A 39 -24.18 7.48 22.01
CA VAL A 39 -24.85 6.75 23.09
C VAL A 39 -24.51 7.33 24.46
N LEU A 40 -23.25 7.72 24.67
CA LEU A 40 -22.80 8.33 25.92
C LEU A 40 -23.50 9.67 26.18
N ILE A 41 -23.58 10.54 25.16
CA ILE A 41 -24.24 11.85 25.24
C ILE A 41 -25.74 11.70 25.51
N GLN A 42 -26.42 10.79 24.80
CA GLN A 42 -27.85 10.52 25.03
C GLN A 42 -28.12 10.08 26.45
N LYS A 43 -27.28 9.21 26.98
CA LYS A 43 -27.43 8.74 28.36
C LYS A 43 -27.11 9.83 29.38
N TRP A 44 -26.09 10.65 29.14
CA TRP A 44 -25.73 11.78 30.01
C TRP A 44 -26.82 12.84 30.06
N SER A 45 -27.45 13.16 28.92
CA SER A 45 -28.55 14.14 28.83
C SER A 45 -29.81 13.74 29.62
N ASN A 46 -29.99 12.46 29.92
CA ASN A 46 -31.18 11.94 30.60
C ASN A 46 -30.99 11.74 32.11
N GLN A 47 -29.82 12.05 32.67
CA GLN A 47 -29.54 11.81 34.09
C GLN A 47 -29.71 13.05 34.98
N PRO A 48 -30.49 12.96 36.06
CA PRO A 48 -30.78 14.09 36.93
C PRO A 48 -29.67 14.42 37.94
N GLN A 49 -28.61 13.61 38.09
CA GLN A 49 -27.58 13.79 39.12
C GLN A 49 -26.16 13.40 38.68
N PRO A 50 -25.11 14.14 39.11
CA PRO A 50 -23.73 13.94 38.68
C PRO A 50 -23.06 12.65 39.20
N LEU A 51 -23.53 12.09 40.31
CA LEU A 51 -22.98 10.85 40.88
C LEU A 51 -23.25 9.62 40.00
N GLN A 52 -24.38 9.59 39.29
CA GLN A 52 -24.75 8.48 38.41
C GLN A 52 -23.96 8.50 37.08
N ALA A 53 -23.42 9.67 36.68
CA ALA A 53 -22.57 9.80 35.51
C ALA A 53 -21.24 9.04 35.68
N LEU A 54 -20.68 8.99 36.91
CA LEU A 54 -19.44 8.28 37.20
C LEU A 54 -19.58 6.76 37.01
N GLU A 55 -20.70 6.19 37.48
CA GLU A 55 -21.01 4.77 37.37
C GLU A 55 -21.22 4.34 35.91
N MET A 56 -21.78 5.23 35.10
CA MET A 56 -21.93 5.01 33.66
C MET A 56 -20.58 4.99 32.92
N VAL A 57 -19.67 5.91 33.24
CA VAL A 57 -18.31 5.90 32.68
C VAL A 57 -17.59 4.61 33.04
N MET A 58 -17.66 4.19 34.31
CA MET A 58 -17.05 2.94 34.78
C MET A 58 -17.55 1.71 34.02
N ASN A 59 -18.82 1.69 33.61
CA ASN A 59 -19.40 0.59 32.84
C ASN A 59 -19.07 0.65 31.33
N CYS A 60 -18.82 1.84 30.79
CA CYS A 60 -18.46 2.01 29.37
C CYS A 60 -16.96 1.81 29.10
N VAL A 61 -16.09 2.17 30.04
CA VAL A 61 -14.63 2.02 29.92
C VAL A 61 -14.19 0.61 29.51
N PRO A 62 -14.64 -0.50 30.15
CA PRO A 62 -14.20 -1.83 29.77
C PRO A 62 -14.66 -2.23 28.36
N VAL A 63 -15.86 -1.79 27.95
CA VAL A 63 -16.37 -2.06 26.58
C VAL A 63 -15.48 -1.38 25.55
N VAL A 64 -15.12 -0.12 25.77
CA VAL A 64 -14.21 0.62 24.88
C VAL A 64 -12.80 0.01 24.91
N ALA A 65 -12.31 -0.35 26.10
CA ALA A 65 -11.00 -0.96 26.29
C ALA A 65 -10.84 -2.30 25.56
N ILE A 66 -11.93 -3.06 25.37
CA ILE A 66 -11.93 -4.32 24.60
C ILE A 66 -12.21 -4.07 23.11
N ALA A 67 -13.14 -3.17 22.78
CA ALA A 67 -13.51 -2.89 21.39
C ALA A 67 -12.34 -2.28 20.59
N TYR A 68 -11.56 -1.40 21.21
CA TYR A 68 -10.45 -0.70 20.55
C TYR A 68 -9.33 -1.64 20.06
N PRO A 69 -8.75 -2.54 20.89
CA PRO A 69 -7.73 -3.46 20.42
C PRO A 69 -8.25 -4.42 19.35
N ILE A 70 -9.49 -4.89 19.44
CA ILE A 70 -10.11 -5.71 18.38
C ILE A 70 -10.13 -4.96 17.06
N LEU A 71 -10.50 -3.68 17.08
CA LEU A 71 -10.59 -2.84 15.90
C LEU A 71 -9.18 -2.58 15.31
N ILE A 72 -8.19 -2.30 16.16
CA ILE A 72 -6.78 -2.19 15.75
C ILE A 72 -6.30 -3.49 15.11
N SER A 73 -6.53 -4.64 15.75
CA SER A 73 -6.12 -5.95 15.22
C SER A 73 -6.79 -6.24 13.87
N CYS A 74 -8.05 -5.87 13.68
CA CYS A 74 -8.77 -6.02 12.42
C CYS A 74 -8.13 -5.16 11.31
N VAL A 75 -7.88 -3.87 11.58
CA VAL A 75 -7.22 -2.97 10.62
C VAL A 75 -5.80 -3.46 10.30
N PHE A 76 -5.07 -3.91 11.31
CA PHE A 76 -3.72 -4.45 11.15
C PHE A 76 -3.70 -5.71 10.28
N TYR A 77 -4.63 -6.64 10.50
CA TYR A 77 -4.78 -7.84 9.68
C TYR A 77 -5.04 -7.50 8.21
N VAL A 78 -5.95 -6.55 7.95
CA VAL A 78 -6.23 -6.07 6.58
C VAL A 78 -4.99 -5.42 5.95
N ALA A 79 -4.23 -4.63 6.72
CA ALA A 79 -3.01 -3.99 6.25
C ALA A 79 -1.93 -5.02 5.86
N LEU A 80 -1.75 -6.08 6.66
CA LEU A 80 -0.85 -7.18 6.34
C LEU A 80 -1.27 -7.90 5.05
N GLN A 81 -2.56 -8.22 4.91
CA GLN A 81 -3.07 -8.91 3.71
C GLN A 81 -2.82 -8.10 2.42
N ILE A 82 -2.88 -6.77 2.49
CA ILE A 82 -2.58 -5.91 1.35
C ILE A 82 -1.09 -5.87 1.06
N THR A 83 -0.28 -5.80 2.12
CA THR A 83 1.17 -5.78 2.01
C THR A 83 1.65 -7.04 1.30
N ASP A 84 1.18 -8.22 1.70
CA ASP A 84 1.57 -9.49 1.07
C ASP A 84 1.20 -9.57 -0.41
N ASN A 85 0.04 -9.00 -0.78
CA ASN A 85 -0.41 -8.93 -2.17
C ASN A 85 0.44 -8.00 -3.04
N ILE A 86 1.21 -7.09 -2.45
CA ILE A 86 2.08 -6.14 -3.17
C ILE A 86 3.53 -6.62 -3.14
N VAL A 87 4.04 -6.96 -1.95
CA VAL A 87 5.45 -7.33 -1.73
C VAL A 87 5.81 -8.56 -2.56
N GLY A 88 4.95 -9.59 -2.61
CA GLY A 88 5.22 -10.80 -3.38
C GLY A 88 5.46 -10.54 -4.88
N PRO A 89 4.54 -9.85 -5.58
CA PRO A 89 4.77 -9.46 -6.96
C PRO A 89 5.99 -8.54 -7.17
N VAL A 90 6.24 -7.58 -6.27
CA VAL A 90 7.41 -6.69 -6.37
C VAL A 90 8.71 -7.47 -6.28
N ASP A 91 8.83 -8.35 -5.29
CA ASP A 91 10.04 -9.15 -5.05
C ASP A 91 10.35 -10.08 -6.24
N ARG A 92 9.31 -10.67 -6.85
CA ARG A 92 9.47 -11.44 -8.10
C ARG A 92 10.02 -10.61 -9.25
N VAL A 93 9.54 -9.38 -9.41
CA VAL A 93 10.01 -8.47 -10.48
C VAL A 93 11.46 -8.07 -10.22
N VAL A 94 11.81 -7.71 -8.99
CA VAL A 94 13.19 -7.36 -8.60
C VAL A 94 14.14 -8.53 -8.90
N ARG A 95 13.80 -9.74 -8.45
CA ARG A 95 14.61 -10.94 -8.69
C ARG A 95 14.81 -11.24 -10.18
N GLU A 96 13.79 -11.02 -11.01
CA GLU A 96 13.88 -11.22 -12.45
C GLU A 96 14.75 -10.15 -13.13
N ILE A 97 14.71 -8.91 -12.66
CA ILE A 97 15.58 -7.82 -13.13
C ILE A 97 17.03 -8.12 -12.74
N ASP A 98 17.29 -8.51 -11.49
CA ASP A 98 18.62 -8.87 -11.02
C ASP A 98 19.20 -10.04 -11.83
N ALA A 99 18.39 -11.08 -12.07
CA ALA A 99 18.82 -12.21 -12.90
C ALA A 99 19.26 -11.79 -14.32
N ARG A 100 18.64 -10.76 -14.90
CA ARG A 100 19.04 -10.21 -16.22
C ARG A 100 20.30 -9.37 -16.13
N LEU A 101 20.42 -8.54 -15.10
CA LEU A 101 21.61 -7.72 -14.87
C LEU A 101 22.86 -8.59 -14.72
N TYR A 102 22.75 -9.76 -14.09
CA TYR A 102 23.84 -10.72 -13.96
C TYR A 102 23.96 -11.70 -15.15
N GLY A 103 23.24 -11.47 -16.25
CA GLY A 103 23.34 -12.27 -17.48
C GLY A 103 22.71 -13.66 -17.43
N GLY A 104 21.95 -13.98 -16.38
CA GLY A 104 21.36 -15.30 -16.15
C GLY A 104 20.03 -15.55 -16.89
N ALA A 105 19.35 -14.53 -17.39
CA ALA A 105 18.03 -14.68 -18.02
C ALA A 105 17.88 -13.81 -19.29
N ARG A 106 17.25 -14.38 -20.34
CA ARG A 106 16.86 -13.71 -21.59
C ARG A 106 15.37 -13.94 -21.88
N GLY A 107 14.72 -12.99 -22.58
CA GLY A 107 13.29 -13.07 -22.95
C GLY A 107 12.40 -12.13 -22.14
N PRO A 108 11.06 -12.25 -22.16
CA PRO A 108 10.13 -11.36 -21.44
C PRO A 108 9.98 -11.73 -19.95
N ILE A 109 9.83 -10.72 -19.08
CA ILE A 109 9.52 -10.91 -17.65
C ILE A 109 8.10 -11.47 -17.56
N ARG A 110 7.96 -12.66 -16.95
CA ARG A 110 6.67 -13.32 -16.74
C ARG A 110 6.20 -13.15 -15.31
N ILE A 111 5.05 -12.51 -15.13
CA ILE A 111 4.35 -12.47 -13.84
C ILE A 111 2.97 -13.11 -13.98
N ARG A 112 2.31 -13.41 -12.86
CA ARG A 112 0.98 -14.03 -12.89
C ARG A 112 -0.04 -12.97 -13.32
N GLU A 113 -1.01 -13.36 -14.15
CA GLU A 113 -2.07 -12.44 -14.63
C GLU A 113 -2.90 -11.80 -13.50
N LYS A 114 -2.94 -12.45 -12.33
CA LYS A 114 -3.65 -11.95 -11.14
C LYS A 114 -2.83 -10.93 -10.34
N ASP A 115 -1.54 -10.78 -10.60
CA ASP A 115 -0.67 -9.88 -9.87
C ASP A 115 -1.02 -8.42 -10.23
N ALA A 116 -0.98 -7.53 -9.25
CA ALA A 116 -1.38 -6.14 -9.46
C ALA A 116 -0.41 -5.35 -10.36
N LEU A 117 0.80 -5.88 -10.58
CA LEU A 117 1.89 -5.26 -11.34
C LEU A 117 1.90 -5.63 -12.83
N VAL A 118 0.95 -6.42 -13.33
CA VAL A 118 0.87 -6.81 -14.76
C VAL A 118 1.07 -5.62 -15.71
N PRO A 119 0.34 -4.50 -15.55
CA PRO A 119 0.50 -3.37 -16.47
C PRO A 119 1.89 -2.74 -16.44
N LEU A 120 2.59 -2.81 -15.30
CA LEU A 120 3.95 -2.30 -15.17
C LEU A 120 4.94 -3.22 -15.88
N VAL A 121 4.81 -4.53 -15.66
CA VAL A 121 5.66 -5.54 -16.30
C VAL A 121 5.48 -5.54 -17.81
N ASP A 122 4.26 -5.37 -18.32
CA ASP A 122 4.01 -5.26 -19.76
C ASP A 122 4.76 -4.08 -20.38
N ARG A 123 4.84 -2.94 -19.68
CA ARG A 123 5.60 -1.77 -20.12
C ARG A 123 7.10 -2.01 -20.05
N ILE A 124 7.59 -2.68 -19.01
CA ILE A 124 9.00 -3.05 -18.90
C ILE A 124 9.38 -3.99 -20.05
N ASN A 125 8.54 -4.98 -20.38
CA ASN A 125 8.74 -5.88 -21.51
C ASN A 125 8.78 -5.13 -22.84
N GLN A 126 7.90 -4.13 -23.05
CA GLN A 126 7.95 -3.28 -24.25
C GLN A 126 9.26 -2.50 -24.36
N VAL A 127 9.81 -2.01 -23.25
CA VAL A 127 11.09 -1.30 -23.24
C VAL A 127 12.25 -2.25 -23.52
N LEU A 128 12.23 -3.45 -22.92
CA LEU A 128 13.25 -4.49 -23.16
C LEU A 128 13.26 -4.93 -24.63
N GLU A 129 12.09 -5.17 -25.23
CA GLU A 129 11.98 -5.53 -26.64
C GLU A 129 12.51 -4.41 -27.55
N CYS A 130 12.23 -3.15 -27.21
CA CYS A 130 12.78 -2.00 -27.93
C CYS A 130 14.31 -1.92 -27.81
N ALA A 131 14.88 -2.23 -26.64
CA ALA A 131 16.32 -2.23 -26.41
C ALA A 131 17.02 -3.37 -27.17
N GLU A 132 16.49 -4.59 -27.09
CA GLU A 132 17.04 -5.75 -27.81
C GLU A 132 17.05 -5.55 -29.34
N ARG A 133 15.98 -4.96 -29.91
CA ARG A 133 15.96 -4.61 -31.33
C ARG A 133 17.04 -3.60 -31.71
N ARG A 134 17.40 -2.68 -30.80
CA ARG A 134 18.43 -1.67 -31.04
C ARG A 134 19.84 -2.28 -31.04
N ASP A 135 20.12 -3.15 -30.07
CA ASP A 135 21.42 -3.84 -29.97
C ASP A 135 21.64 -4.81 -31.14
N GLY A 136 20.58 -5.45 -31.64
CA GLY A 136 20.63 -6.29 -32.86
C GLY A 136 20.92 -5.52 -34.16
N LEU A 137 20.81 -4.19 -34.15
CA LEU A 137 21.09 -3.29 -35.28
C LEU A 137 22.49 -2.66 -35.22
N GLY A 138 23.35 -3.09 -34.28
CA GLY A 138 24.69 -2.52 -34.10
C GLY A 138 24.68 -1.12 -33.50
N ALA A 139 23.56 -0.69 -32.90
CA ALA A 139 23.54 0.53 -32.11
C ALA A 139 24.28 0.29 -30.79
N THR A 140 25.13 1.25 -30.41
CA THR A 140 25.90 1.23 -29.16
C THR A 140 25.02 0.92 -27.95
N PRO A 141 25.45 0.03 -27.03
CA PRO A 141 24.67 -0.35 -25.87
C PRO A 141 24.37 0.88 -25.00
N ILE A 142 23.14 0.92 -24.48
CA ILE A 142 22.75 1.93 -23.49
C ILE A 142 23.55 1.61 -22.22
N SER A 143 24.62 2.37 -21.99
CA SER A 143 25.27 2.45 -20.69
C SER A 143 24.30 3.13 -19.73
N ILE A 144 23.42 2.33 -19.12
CA ILE A 144 22.68 2.77 -17.94
C ILE A 144 23.75 2.87 -16.85
N HIS A 145 24.36 4.05 -16.72
CA HIS A 145 25.04 4.45 -15.49
C HIS A 145 23.97 4.48 -14.41
N VAL A 146 23.74 3.33 -13.78
CA VAL A 146 23.14 3.28 -12.47
C VAL A 146 24.16 3.99 -11.59
N GLY A 147 23.94 5.28 -11.36
CA GLY A 147 24.61 6.04 -10.32
C GLY A 147 24.22 5.40 -9.00
N VAL A 148 24.91 4.30 -8.65
CA VAL A 148 25.02 3.86 -7.28
C VAL A 148 25.82 4.98 -6.63
N ASP A 149 25.09 5.95 -6.11
CA ASP A 149 25.64 7.10 -5.42
C ASP A 149 26.73 6.63 -4.48
N SER A 150 27.91 7.17 -4.70
CA SER A 150 29.13 7.08 -3.89
C SER A 150 28.93 7.59 -2.44
N ALA A 151 27.68 7.81 -2.03
CA ALA A 151 27.27 8.25 -0.72
C ALA A 151 27.36 7.14 0.36
N ASN A 152 27.43 5.86 -0.03
CA ASN A 152 27.50 4.77 0.94
C ASN A 152 28.94 4.40 1.37
N GLU A 153 29.97 4.74 0.58
CA GLU A 153 31.37 4.54 1.00
C GLU A 153 31.83 5.58 2.02
N ALA A 154 31.29 6.81 1.98
CA ALA A 154 31.64 7.85 2.95
C ALA A 154 31.13 7.56 4.38
N ARG A 155 30.13 6.68 4.56
CA ARG A 155 29.62 6.32 5.89
C ARG A 155 30.32 5.12 6.52
N SER A 156 31.04 4.30 5.75
CA SER A 156 31.78 3.15 6.29
C SER A 156 33.19 3.48 6.76
N SER A 157 33.72 4.67 6.45
CA SER A 157 35.03 5.12 6.94
C SER A 157 34.95 6.02 8.19
N ALA A 158 33.73 6.29 8.70
CA ALA A 158 33.49 7.19 9.83
C ALA A 158 32.90 6.46 11.07
N ALA A 159 32.87 5.13 11.06
CA ALA A 159 32.51 4.27 12.20
C ALA A 159 33.69 3.35 12.51
#